data_AF-I7A1F5-F1
#
_entry.id   AF-I7A1F5-F1
#
_cell.length_a   1.000
_cell.length_b   1.000
_cell.length_c   1.000
_cell.angle_alpha   90.00
_cell.angle_beta   90.00
_cell.angle_gamma   90.00
#
_symmetry.space_group_name_H-M   'P 1'
#
loop_
_entity.id
_entity.type
_entity.pdbx_description
1 polymer ?
#
loop_
_entity_poly.entity_id
_entity_poly.type
_entity_poly.pdbx_seq_one_letter_code
_entity_poly.pdbx_strand_id
1 'polypeptide(L)'
;MNYKLTYYLIGIAVALLIVNLSVDLFSNNNDEKDNAVGEYSVRAIDSVFSAVLESHGIEESWVSKKKLKISGEDSVRYKIIVRLPEDLPIPLILRDLEYAIENDITSFVSEEKKIFGETELRVYSNEKLKLLADIVPDSKLKREQNNLAFVFYELEPGDSEFTEILNMPYRFAVGFIPSEESKSAADSIKKYDKDYVVILNDDISSDYRIKTRSHKKVIDNAINKIVTDFSKSIFYLIDVKSKLYNSPVYNYVEERFKKRGVKLKRISDFILLDDEDKNELLSRFKYYCEDKSGARTKIFLITSDNFWVIKSEFDKYRKKGYRIVPAI
;
A
#
# COMPACT_ATOMS: atom_id res chain seq x y z
N MET A 1 55.29 46.36 46.27
CA MET A 1 54.14 45.58 45.76
C MET A 1 52.90 46.45 45.94
N ASN A 2 52.28 46.91 44.85
CA ASN A 2 51.23 47.93 44.91
C ASN A 2 49.91 47.34 45.41
N TYR A 3 49.73 47.30 46.73
CA TYR A 3 48.52 46.80 47.39
C TYR A 3 47.24 47.45 46.84
N LYS A 4 47.31 48.71 46.41
CA LYS A 4 46.21 49.41 45.73
C LYS A 4 45.77 48.71 44.45
N LEU A 5 46.70 48.24 43.62
CA LEU A 5 46.40 47.54 42.36
C LEU A 5 45.69 46.20 42.64
N THR A 6 46.13 45.48 43.67
CA THR A 6 45.52 44.21 44.08
C THR A 6 44.10 44.42 44.61
N TYR A 7 43.86 45.47 45.40
CA TYR A 7 42.50 45.81 45.85
C TYR A 7 41.57 46.20 44.69
N TYR A 8 42.08 46.94 43.68
CA TYR A 8 41.30 47.25 42.48
C TYR A 8 40.97 45.99 41.67
N LEU A 9 41.92 45.07 41.51
CA LEU A 9 41.70 43.80 40.81
C LEU A 9 40.68 42.91 41.52
N ILE A 10 40.74 42.83 42.85
CA ILE A 10 39.76 42.08 43.66
C ILE A 10 38.38 42.75 43.56
N GLY A 11 38.31 44.08 43.64
CA GLY A 11 37.05 44.82 43.49
C GLY A 11 36.40 44.59 42.12
N ILE A 12 37.19 44.60 41.05
CA ILE A 12 36.70 44.33 39.68
C ILE A 12 36.26 42.86 39.55
N ALA A 13 36.99 41.91 40.12
CA ALA A 13 36.61 40.49 40.09
C ALA A 13 35.28 40.24 40.83
N VAL A 14 35.07 40.86 41.99
CA VAL A 14 33.81 40.77 42.74
C VAL A 14 32.67 41.44 41.97
N ALA A 15 32.91 42.61 41.36
CA ALA A 15 31.92 43.28 40.54
C ALA A 15 31.51 42.44 39.31
N LEU A 16 32.48 41.83 38.62
CA LEU A 16 32.23 40.91 37.50
C LEU A 16 31.42 39.69 37.94
N LEU A 17 31.69 39.16 39.13
CA LEU A 17 30.96 38.02 39.68
C LEU A 17 29.51 38.38 40.00
N ILE A 18 29.27 39.57 40.57
CA ILE A 18 27.91 40.09 40.82
C ILE A 18 27.17 40.36 39.52
N VAL A 19 27.84 40.91 38.50
CA VAL A 19 27.25 41.10 37.17
C VAL A 19 26.91 39.75 36.54
N ASN A 20 27.78 38.75 36.62
CA ASN A 20 27.52 37.42 36.09
C ASN A 20 26.33 36.74 36.80
N LEU A 21 26.26 36.83 38.13
CA LEU A 21 25.12 36.32 38.90
C LEU A 21 23.82 37.06 38.60
N SER A 22 23.91 38.37 38.33
CA SER A 22 22.75 39.17 37.93
C SER A 22 22.30 38.81 36.52
N VAL A 23 23.22 38.59 35.59
CA VAL A 23 22.92 38.11 34.23
C VAL A 23 22.26 36.73 34.30
N ASP A 24 22.75 35.79 35.11
CA ASP A 24 22.11 34.47 35.29
C ASP A 24 20.71 34.59 35.93
N LEU A 25 20.52 35.49 36.91
CA LEU A 25 19.22 35.75 37.54
C LEU A 25 18.20 36.42 36.59
N PHE A 26 18.67 37.23 35.64
CA PHE A 26 17.81 37.89 34.64
C PHE A 26 17.67 37.07 33.34
N SER A 27 18.61 36.19 32.99
CA SER A 27 18.53 35.27 31.85
C SER A 27 17.66 34.05 32.16
N ASN A 28 17.60 33.57 33.41
CA ASN A 28 16.72 32.44 33.78
C ASN A 28 15.21 32.75 33.70
N ASN A 29 14.82 33.99 33.34
CA ASN A 29 13.43 34.35 33.03
C ASN A 29 13.20 34.64 31.54
N ASN A 30 14.19 34.41 30.67
CA ASN A 30 14.10 34.68 29.23
C ASN A 30 14.48 33.49 28.31
N ASP A 31 14.57 32.26 28.84
CA ASP A 31 14.74 31.03 28.04
C ASP A 31 13.43 30.57 27.34
N GLU A 32 12.60 31.49 26.85
CA GLU A 32 11.43 31.16 26.02
C GLU A 32 11.35 31.95 24.71
N LYS A 33 12.45 32.53 24.26
CA LYS A 33 12.50 33.19 22.94
C LYS A 33 13.82 32.95 22.23
N ASP A 34 14.01 31.73 21.76
CA ASP A 34 14.63 31.57 20.44
C ASP A 34 14.27 30.21 19.81
N ASN A 35 13.90 30.30 18.54
CA ASN A 35 13.51 29.22 17.61
C ASN A 35 12.07 28.68 17.77
N ALA A 36 11.10 29.49 17.34
CA ALA A 36 9.81 28.97 16.86
C ALA A 36 10.00 28.21 15.52
N VAL A 37 10.70 27.09 15.57
CA VAL A 37 10.43 25.94 14.70
C VAL A 37 9.13 25.33 15.25
N GLY A 38 8.16 25.03 14.38
CA GLY A 38 6.77 24.81 14.79
C GLY A 38 6.57 23.64 15.76
N GLU A 39 6.55 23.91 17.08
CA GLU A 39 6.35 22.87 18.10
C GLU A 39 4.98 22.20 17.94
N TYR A 40 4.96 20.87 17.80
CA TYR A 40 3.72 20.13 17.82
C TYR A 40 3.12 20.10 19.23
N SER A 41 1.91 20.67 19.35
CA SER A 41 1.06 20.45 20.51
C SER A 41 0.73 18.95 20.71
N VAL A 42 0.34 18.55 21.92
CA VAL A 42 -0.17 17.19 22.22
C VAL A 42 -1.24 16.76 21.22
N ARG A 43 -2.14 17.67 20.84
CA ARG A 43 -3.20 17.39 19.86
C ARG A 43 -2.66 17.10 18.47
N ALA A 44 -1.58 17.77 18.08
CA ALA A 44 -0.99 17.55 16.77
C ALA A 44 -0.26 16.20 16.72
N ILE A 45 0.51 15.84 17.76
CA ILE A 45 1.13 14.51 17.87
C ILE A 45 0.06 13.41 17.91
N ASP A 46 -1.02 13.60 18.66
CA ASP A 46 -2.15 12.66 18.68
C ASP A 46 -2.81 12.52 17.31
N SER A 47 -2.93 13.62 16.56
CA SER A 47 -3.48 13.61 15.20
C SER A 47 -2.57 12.86 14.23
N VAL A 48 -1.26 13.10 14.29
CA VAL A 48 -0.26 12.39 13.48
C VAL A 48 -0.27 10.90 13.84
N PHE A 49 -0.27 10.57 15.13
CA PHE A 49 -0.33 9.19 15.59
C PHE A 49 -1.59 8.48 15.09
N SER A 50 -2.76 9.12 15.21
CA SER A 50 -4.02 8.57 14.71
C SER A 50 -4.00 8.37 13.19
N ALA A 51 -3.45 9.34 12.44
CA ALA A 51 -3.31 9.23 10.98
C ALA A 51 -2.37 8.09 10.57
N VAL A 52 -1.27 7.87 11.30
CA VAL A 52 -0.36 6.74 11.07
C VAL A 52 -1.09 5.43 11.31
N LEU A 53 -1.81 5.28 12.42
CA LEU A 53 -2.61 4.08 12.71
C LEU A 53 -3.65 3.81 11.61
N GLU A 54 -4.39 4.84 11.17
CA GLU A 54 -5.36 4.73 10.09
C GLU A 54 -4.70 4.31 8.76
N SER A 55 -3.50 4.82 8.47
CA SER A 55 -2.75 4.44 7.27
C SER A 55 -2.36 2.96 7.22
N HIS A 56 -2.31 2.30 8.39
CA HIS A 56 -2.08 0.86 8.53
C HIS A 56 -3.38 0.04 8.61
N GLY A 57 -4.55 0.70 8.52
CA GLY A 57 -5.85 0.05 8.59
C GLY A 57 -6.23 -0.38 10.01
N ILE A 58 -5.74 0.33 11.02
CA ILE A 58 -6.15 0.12 12.42
C ILE A 58 -7.48 0.83 12.66
N GLU A 59 -8.48 0.07 13.09
CA GLU A 59 -9.80 0.61 13.39
C GLU A 59 -9.80 1.39 14.71
N GLU A 60 -10.62 2.44 14.79
CA GLU A 60 -10.80 3.20 16.04
C GLU A 60 -11.27 2.31 17.20
N SER A 61 -12.02 1.24 16.90
CA SER A 61 -12.49 0.25 17.87
C SER A 61 -11.35 -0.51 18.55
N TRP A 62 -10.16 -0.53 17.95
CA TRP A 62 -8.96 -1.20 18.47
C TRP A 62 -8.08 -0.25 19.30
N VAL A 63 -8.44 1.03 19.34
CA VAL A 63 -7.74 2.08 20.07
C VAL A 63 -8.58 2.48 21.28
N SER A 64 -7.99 2.42 22.48
CA SER A 64 -8.66 2.84 23.71
C SER A 64 -7.80 3.82 24.49
N LYS A 65 -8.45 4.71 25.25
CA LYS A 65 -7.75 5.70 26.09
C LYS A 65 -7.98 5.38 27.56
N LYS A 66 -6.90 5.20 28.31
CA LYS A 66 -6.92 5.01 29.77
C LYS A 66 -6.46 6.29 30.44
N LYS A 67 -7.32 6.89 31.27
CA LYS A 67 -6.94 8.10 32.05
C LYS A 67 -5.76 7.79 32.96
N LEU A 68 -4.79 8.70 32.97
CA LEU A 68 -3.66 8.63 33.87
C LEU A 68 -3.90 9.53 35.07
N LYS A 69 -3.61 9.02 36.27
CA LYS A 69 -3.47 9.85 37.47
C LYS A 69 -1.99 10.15 37.64
N ILE A 70 -1.44 11.07 36.84
CA ILE A 70 -0.06 11.52 37.01
C ILE A 70 -0.07 12.81 37.84
N SER A 71 0.80 12.86 38.86
CA SER A 71 1.16 14.09 39.56
C SER A 71 2.47 14.63 38.96
N GLY A 72 2.44 15.77 38.28
CA GLY A 72 3.64 16.40 37.68
C GLY A 72 3.33 17.26 36.45
N GLU A 73 4.34 17.96 35.92
CA GLU A 73 4.29 18.90 34.78
C GLU A 73 4.18 18.23 33.38
N ASP A 74 3.83 16.95 33.31
CA ASP A 74 3.66 16.25 32.03
C ASP A 74 2.36 16.68 31.31
N SER A 75 2.46 16.83 29.98
CA SER A 75 1.33 17.32 29.17
C SER A 75 0.28 16.24 28.85
N VAL A 76 0.57 14.97 29.14
CA VAL A 76 -0.29 13.82 28.79
C VAL A 76 -1.26 13.46 29.90
N ARG A 77 -2.57 13.43 29.57
CA ARG A 77 -3.65 13.08 30.53
C ARG A 77 -4.16 11.64 30.38
N TYR A 78 -3.76 10.95 29.33
CA TYR A 78 -4.22 9.60 29.04
C TYR A 78 -3.14 8.77 28.36
N LYS A 79 -3.16 7.47 28.61
CA LYS A 79 -2.39 6.48 27.88
C LYS A 79 -3.26 5.92 26.76
N ILE A 80 -2.74 5.89 25.55
CA ILE A 80 -3.41 5.23 24.43
C ILE A 80 -3.03 3.75 24.45
N ILE A 81 -3.99 2.85 24.27
CA ILE A 81 -3.75 1.43 24.14
C ILE A 81 -4.23 1.04 22.74
N VAL A 82 -3.30 0.60 21.90
CA VAL A 82 -3.55 0.17 20.52
C VAL A 82 -3.43 -1.34 20.48
N ARG A 83 -4.50 -2.02 20.09
CA ARG A 83 -4.45 -3.45 19.79
C ARG A 83 -4.12 -3.66 18.33
N LEU A 84 -3.13 -4.51 18.04
CA LEU A 84 -2.69 -4.77 16.67
C LEU A 84 -2.98 -6.21 16.25
N PRO A 85 -3.42 -6.42 15.00
CA PRO A 85 -3.50 -7.77 14.43
C PRO A 85 -2.08 -8.35 14.20
N GLU A 86 -1.97 -9.68 14.21
CA GLU A 86 -0.69 -10.39 14.04
C GLU A 86 0.02 -10.12 12.70
N ASP A 87 -0.73 -9.74 11.66
CA ASP A 87 -0.18 -9.49 10.33
C ASP A 87 0.49 -8.11 10.20
N LEU A 88 0.51 -7.31 11.27
CA LEU A 88 1.13 -5.99 11.29
C LEU A 88 2.26 -5.88 12.34
N PRO A 89 3.53 -5.88 11.91
CA PRO A 89 4.66 -5.70 12.80
C PRO A 89 4.68 -4.30 13.46
N ILE A 90 4.83 -4.27 14.79
CA ILE A 90 5.02 -3.03 15.57
C ILE A 90 6.13 -2.13 15.00
N PRO A 91 7.32 -2.65 14.62
CA PRO A 91 8.39 -1.81 14.10
C PRO A 91 8.01 -0.99 12.86
N LEU A 92 7.08 -1.46 12.03
CA LEU A 92 6.63 -0.69 10.85
C LEU A 92 5.84 0.55 11.25
N ILE A 93 4.99 0.45 12.27
CA ILE A 93 4.21 1.58 12.78
C ILE A 93 5.15 2.59 13.43
N LEU A 94 6.10 2.12 14.24
CA LEU A 94 7.05 2.99 14.94
C LEU A 94 7.91 3.77 13.95
N ARG A 95 8.46 3.10 12.93
CA ARG A 95 9.23 3.73 11.86
C ARG A 95 8.42 4.82 11.15
N ASP A 96 7.19 4.50 10.73
CA ASP A 96 6.36 5.44 9.98
C ASP A 96 5.88 6.61 10.86
N LEU A 97 5.74 6.39 12.18
CA LEU A 97 5.47 7.44 13.14
C LEU A 97 6.68 8.34 13.36
N GLU A 98 7.88 7.77 13.52
CA GLU A 98 9.13 8.52 13.66
C GLU A 98 9.34 9.44 12.45
N TYR A 99 9.24 8.92 11.23
CA TYR A 99 9.32 9.71 10.00
C TYR A 99 8.27 10.83 9.93
N ALA A 100 7.07 10.59 10.47
CA ALA A 100 5.99 11.59 10.43
C ALA A 100 6.19 12.75 11.43
N ILE A 101 7.04 12.58 12.46
CA ILE A 101 7.27 13.57 13.52
C ILE A 101 8.75 14.02 13.59
N GLU A 102 9.60 13.55 12.66
CA GLU A 102 11.08 13.62 12.70
C GLU A 102 11.66 15.03 12.92
N ASN A 103 10.95 16.09 12.53
CA ASN A 103 11.49 17.46 12.58
C ASN A 103 11.23 18.23 13.89
N ASP A 104 10.41 17.72 14.82
CA ASP A 104 9.87 18.54 15.93
C ASP A 104 9.81 17.80 17.29
N ILE A 105 10.52 16.68 17.43
CA ILE A 105 10.62 15.91 18.69
C ILE A 105 12.00 15.98 19.30
N THR A 106 12.06 15.99 20.63
CA THR A 106 13.31 15.90 21.39
C THR A 106 13.72 14.46 21.64
N SER A 107 12.76 13.53 21.73
CA SER A 107 13.06 12.11 21.92
C SER A 107 11.90 11.20 21.50
N PHE A 108 12.24 10.08 20.89
CA PHE A 108 11.36 8.96 20.57
C PHE A 108 11.88 7.71 21.29
N VAL A 109 11.10 7.17 22.24
CA VAL A 109 11.49 6.00 23.03
C VAL A 109 10.49 4.89 22.82
N SER A 110 10.98 3.72 22.42
CA SER A 110 10.20 2.49 22.30
C SER A 110 10.83 1.40 23.18
N GLU A 111 10.04 0.85 24.10
CA GLU A 111 10.48 -0.19 25.03
C GLU A 111 9.60 -1.44 24.87
N GLU A 112 10.22 -2.54 24.43
CA GLU A 112 9.55 -3.83 24.35
C GLU A 112 9.52 -4.48 25.74
N LYS A 113 8.33 -4.59 26.34
CA LYS A 113 8.16 -5.17 27.69
C LYS A 113 8.30 -6.68 27.70
N LYS A 114 8.09 -7.32 26.55
CA LYS A 114 8.21 -8.77 26.35
C LYS A 114 8.50 -9.04 24.87
N ILE A 115 9.39 -9.98 24.58
CA ILE A 115 9.72 -10.41 23.20
C ILE A 115 8.44 -10.79 22.44
N PHE A 116 8.23 -10.16 21.27
CA PHE A 116 7.03 -10.25 20.43
C PHE A 116 5.73 -9.88 21.18
N GLY A 117 5.83 -9.00 22.16
CA GLY A 117 4.76 -8.67 23.09
C GLY A 117 4.39 -7.20 23.07
N GLU A 118 4.02 -6.69 24.24
CA GLU A 118 3.62 -5.29 24.42
C GLU A 118 4.83 -4.36 24.26
N THR A 119 4.66 -3.33 23.44
CA THR A 119 5.63 -2.25 23.27
C THR A 119 5.07 -0.96 23.84
N GLU A 120 5.80 -0.33 24.75
CA GLU A 120 5.47 1.01 25.21
C GLU A 120 6.21 2.05 24.36
N LEU A 121 5.46 3.03 23.89
CA LEU A 121 5.93 4.15 23.10
C LEU A 121 5.78 5.44 23.90
N ARG A 122 6.86 6.21 23.97
CA ARG A 122 6.88 7.55 24.55
C ARG A 122 7.47 8.54 23.55
N VAL A 123 6.75 9.63 23.29
CA VAL A 123 7.25 10.73 22.44
C VAL A 123 7.34 12.00 23.29
N TYR A 124 8.51 12.61 23.23
CA TYR A 124 8.85 13.83 23.95
C TYR A 124 9.12 14.96 22.96
N SER A 125 8.63 16.15 23.30
CA SER A 125 8.99 17.38 22.61
C SER A 125 9.19 18.47 23.67
N ASN A 126 10.30 19.19 23.56
CA ASN A 126 10.80 20.12 24.57
C ASN A 126 10.86 19.49 25.97
N GLU A 127 11.40 18.27 26.04
CA GLU A 127 11.56 17.45 27.27
C GLU A 127 10.24 17.08 27.98
N LYS A 128 9.10 17.52 27.47
CA LYS A 128 7.77 17.19 27.98
C LYS A 128 7.23 15.98 27.26
N LEU A 129 6.68 15.03 28.01
CA LEU A 129 5.95 13.91 27.42
C LEU A 129 4.72 14.45 26.70
N LYS A 130 4.56 14.08 25.42
CA LYS A 130 3.41 14.49 24.59
C LYS A 130 2.57 13.30 24.11
N LEU A 131 3.16 12.10 24.02
CA LEU A 131 2.44 10.86 23.70
C LEU A 131 2.92 9.73 24.59
N LEU A 132 1.98 8.97 25.13
CA LEU A 132 2.23 7.69 25.80
C LEU A 132 1.26 6.65 25.25
N ALA A 133 1.80 5.61 24.63
CA ALA A 133 1.00 4.54 24.04
C ALA A 133 1.53 3.14 24.42
N ASP A 134 0.64 2.20 24.69
CA ASP A 134 0.96 0.76 24.67
C ASP A 134 0.44 0.17 23.36
N ILE A 135 1.30 -0.54 22.65
CA ILE A 135 1.00 -1.27 21.44
C ILE A 135 0.99 -2.75 21.81
N VAL A 136 -0.18 -3.40 21.71
CA VAL A 136 -0.41 -4.76 22.20
C VAL A 136 -0.82 -5.66 21.03
N PRO A 137 -0.06 -6.72 20.72
CA PRO A 137 -0.49 -7.73 19.77
C PRO A 137 -1.76 -8.46 20.23
N ASP A 138 -2.71 -8.65 19.32
CA ASP A 138 -3.97 -9.37 19.54
C ASP A 138 -4.27 -10.27 18.33
N SER A 139 -4.06 -11.58 18.51
CA SER A 139 -4.26 -12.61 17.49
C SER A 139 -5.71 -12.82 17.06
N LYS A 140 -6.67 -12.26 17.81
CA LYS A 140 -8.10 -12.34 17.48
C LYS A 140 -8.49 -11.26 16.48
N LEU A 141 -7.73 -10.19 16.36
CA LEU A 141 -7.99 -9.12 15.41
C LEU A 141 -7.57 -9.53 14.00
N LYS A 142 -8.44 -9.24 13.02
CA LYS A 142 -8.17 -9.46 11.60
C LYS A 142 -8.62 -8.25 10.82
N ARG A 143 -7.77 -7.75 9.93
CA ARG A 143 -8.14 -6.70 8.97
C ARG A 143 -9.06 -7.31 7.92
N GLU A 144 -10.32 -6.91 7.92
CA GLU A 144 -11.32 -7.34 6.93
C GLU A 144 -11.34 -6.41 5.71
N GLN A 145 -10.26 -6.43 4.93
CA GLN A 145 -10.16 -5.65 3.69
C GLN A 145 -10.47 -6.52 2.45
N ASN A 146 -10.77 -5.85 1.33
CA ASN A 146 -10.97 -6.52 0.05
C ASN A 146 -9.66 -7.19 -0.44
N ASN A 147 -9.82 -8.25 -1.23
CA ASN A 147 -8.72 -8.84 -1.97
C ASN A 147 -8.64 -8.17 -3.34
N LEU A 148 -7.43 -7.80 -3.77
CA LEU A 148 -7.16 -7.17 -5.05
C LEU A 148 -6.45 -8.18 -5.96
N ALA A 149 -6.98 -8.36 -7.16
CA ALA A 149 -6.38 -9.20 -8.19
C ALA A 149 -6.20 -8.37 -9.46
N PHE A 150 -5.07 -8.53 -10.13
CA PHE A 150 -4.74 -7.78 -11.34
C PHE A 150 -4.52 -8.73 -12.51
N VAL A 151 -5.07 -8.34 -13.66
CA VAL A 151 -4.83 -8.96 -14.95
C VAL A 151 -4.30 -7.85 -15.86
N PHE A 152 -3.02 -7.92 -16.20
CA PHE A 152 -2.38 -6.99 -17.12
C PHE A 152 -2.71 -7.38 -18.55
N TYR A 153 -3.33 -6.49 -19.33
CA TYR A 153 -3.56 -6.71 -20.77
C TYR A 153 -2.74 -5.73 -21.60
N GLU A 154 -2.65 -6.00 -22.90
CA GLU A 154 -1.81 -5.21 -23.85
C GLU A 154 -0.32 -5.17 -23.49
N LEU A 155 0.17 -6.23 -22.84
CA LEU A 155 1.58 -6.38 -22.51
C LEU A 155 2.27 -7.25 -23.57
N GLU A 156 3.11 -6.64 -24.39
CA GLU A 156 3.82 -7.35 -25.47
C GLU A 156 4.99 -8.19 -24.91
N PRO A 157 5.05 -9.50 -25.22
CA PRO A 157 6.17 -10.33 -24.78
C PRO A 157 7.51 -9.88 -25.36
N GLY A 158 8.50 -9.70 -24.49
CA GLY A 158 9.88 -9.37 -24.88
C GLY A 158 10.24 -7.90 -24.70
N ASP A 159 9.26 -7.04 -24.41
CA ASP A 159 9.51 -5.63 -24.12
C ASP A 159 10.11 -5.41 -22.72
N SER A 160 10.76 -4.27 -22.54
CA SER A 160 11.33 -3.88 -21.24
C SER A 160 10.25 -3.81 -20.16
N GLU A 161 9.10 -3.25 -20.52
CA GLU A 161 7.95 -3.12 -19.64
C GLU A 161 7.40 -4.48 -19.20
N PHE A 162 7.34 -5.45 -20.12
CA PHE A 162 6.96 -6.83 -19.80
C PHE A 162 7.87 -7.42 -18.70
N THR A 163 9.17 -7.20 -18.82
CA THR A 163 10.14 -7.68 -17.82
C THR A 163 10.01 -6.96 -16.48
N GLU A 164 9.77 -5.65 -16.49
CA GLU A 164 9.54 -4.86 -15.27
C GLU A 164 8.30 -5.31 -14.51
N ILE A 165 7.18 -5.52 -15.20
CA ILE A 165 5.95 -6.06 -14.62
C ILE A 165 6.21 -7.43 -14.00
N LEU A 166 6.83 -8.37 -14.74
CA LEU A 166 7.10 -9.74 -14.25
C LEU A 166 7.97 -9.78 -12.99
N ASN A 167 8.90 -8.83 -12.84
CA ASN A 167 9.79 -8.73 -11.67
C ASN A 167 9.11 -8.19 -10.41
N MET A 168 7.88 -7.70 -10.50
CA MET A 168 7.17 -7.27 -9.30
C MET A 168 6.98 -8.46 -8.33
N PRO A 169 7.08 -8.22 -7.02
CA PRO A 169 6.97 -9.27 -6.00
C PRO A 169 5.52 -9.75 -5.79
N TYR A 170 4.59 -9.26 -6.59
CA TYR A 170 3.16 -9.53 -6.46
C TYR A 170 2.74 -10.67 -7.37
N ARG A 171 1.73 -11.43 -6.96
CA ARG A 171 1.04 -12.37 -7.85
C ARG A 171 -0.02 -11.62 -8.64
N PHE A 172 0.04 -11.75 -9.95
CA PHE A 172 -0.93 -11.21 -10.90
C PHE A 172 -0.96 -12.13 -12.12
N ALA A 173 -1.95 -11.91 -12.99
CA ALA A 173 -2.04 -12.59 -14.26
C ALA A 173 -1.69 -11.66 -15.43
N VAL A 174 -1.12 -12.23 -16.49
CA VAL A 174 -0.92 -11.54 -17.77
C VAL A 174 -1.96 -12.04 -18.79
N GLY A 175 -2.58 -11.12 -19.52
CA GLY A 175 -3.55 -11.39 -20.56
C GLY A 175 -2.86 -11.57 -21.91
N PHE A 176 -2.88 -12.79 -22.43
CA PHE A 176 -2.28 -13.11 -23.72
C PHE A 176 -3.33 -13.26 -24.82
N ILE A 177 -3.12 -12.56 -25.92
CA ILE A 177 -3.82 -12.82 -27.18
C ILE A 177 -3.11 -14.00 -27.87
N PRO A 178 -3.82 -15.07 -28.27
CA PRO A 178 -3.19 -16.24 -28.88
C PRO A 178 -2.33 -15.93 -30.11
N SER A 179 -1.03 -16.22 -29.97
CA SER A 179 0.01 -16.11 -31.00
C SER A 179 1.18 -17.07 -30.66
N GLU A 180 2.17 -17.21 -31.54
CA GLU A 180 3.35 -18.05 -31.24
C GLU A 180 4.29 -17.36 -30.23
N GLU A 181 4.35 -16.03 -30.26
CA GLU A 181 5.08 -15.21 -29.28
C GLU A 181 4.45 -15.37 -27.89
N SER A 182 3.12 -15.23 -27.78
CA SER A 182 2.43 -15.36 -26.50
C SER A 182 2.44 -16.78 -25.95
N LYS A 183 2.47 -17.81 -26.81
CA LYS A 183 2.71 -19.20 -26.39
C LYS A 183 4.08 -19.35 -25.74
N SER A 184 5.12 -18.82 -26.38
CA SER A 184 6.50 -18.85 -25.84
C SER A 184 6.62 -18.08 -24.52
N ALA A 185 5.90 -16.96 -24.41
CA ALA A 185 5.81 -16.16 -23.20
C ALA A 185 5.06 -16.88 -22.06
N ALA A 186 3.94 -17.54 -22.36
CA ALA A 186 3.11 -18.25 -21.40
C ALA A 186 3.86 -19.38 -20.68
N ASP A 187 4.79 -20.05 -21.36
CA ASP A 187 5.66 -21.05 -20.72
C ASP A 187 6.75 -20.40 -19.83
N SER A 188 7.14 -19.16 -20.12
CA SER A 188 8.20 -18.44 -19.41
C SER A 188 7.73 -17.73 -18.15
N ILE A 189 6.51 -17.17 -18.13
CA ILE A 189 5.99 -16.41 -16.98
C ILE A 189 5.84 -17.24 -15.70
N LYS A 190 5.71 -18.57 -15.81
CA LYS A 190 5.69 -19.46 -14.64
C LYS A 190 6.99 -19.43 -13.86
N LYS A 191 8.11 -19.10 -14.51
CA LYS A 191 9.40 -18.91 -13.85
C LYS A 191 9.40 -17.71 -12.89
N TYR A 192 8.47 -16.77 -13.08
CA TYR A 192 8.31 -15.56 -12.28
C TYR A 192 7.19 -15.69 -11.23
N ASP A 193 6.65 -16.89 -11.01
CA ASP A 193 5.47 -17.14 -10.15
C ASP A 193 4.28 -16.25 -10.54
N LYS A 194 4.11 -16.04 -11.86
CA LYS A 194 2.99 -15.30 -12.45
C LYS A 194 2.08 -16.23 -13.21
N ASP A 195 0.81 -15.85 -13.24
CA ASP A 195 -0.22 -16.58 -13.97
C ASP A 195 -0.56 -15.89 -15.30
N TYR A 196 -1.40 -16.52 -16.11
CA TYR A 196 -1.95 -15.89 -17.30
C TYR A 196 -3.40 -16.26 -17.58
N VAL A 197 -4.02 -15.40 -18.37
CA VAL A 197 -5.33 -15.60 -18.96
C VAL A 197 -5.21 -15.48 -20.47
N VAL A 198 -6.13 -16.11 -21.18
CA VAL A 198 -6.18 -16.00 -22.65
C VAL A 198 -7.26 -14.99 -23.01
N ILE A 199 -6.93 -14.02 -23.85
CA ILE A 199 -7.86 -13.01 -24.35
C ILE A 199 -8.19 -13.32 -25.81
N LEU A 200 -9.47 -13.60 -26.07
CA LEU A 200 -9.99 -13.79 -27.42
C LEU A 200 -10.52 -12.44 -27.93
N ASN A 201 -9.79 -11.83 -28.86
CA ASN A 201 -10.18 -10.60 -29.54
C ASN A 201 -9.96 -10.71 -31.07
N ASP A 202 -9.96 -9.57 -31.78
CA ASP A 202 -9.84 -9.55 -33.24
C ASP A 202 -8.38 -9.68 -33.75
N ASP A 203 -7.40 -9.53 -32.85
CA ASP A 203 -5.96 -9.49 -33.13
C ASP A 203 -5.29 -10.87 -33.02
N ILE A 204 -6.07 -11.92 -32.76
CA ILE A 204 -5.60 -13.30 -32.74
C ILE A 204 -4.84 -13.64 -34.03
N SER A 205 -3.64 -14.20 -33.89
CA SER A 205 -2.78 -14.54 -35.02
C SER A 205 -3.43 -15.60 -35.93
N SER A 206 -3.00 -15.66 -37.19
CA SER A 206 -3.66 -16.46 -38.24
C SER A 206 -3.89 -17.92 -37.87
N ASP A 207 -2.95 -18.49 -37.12
CA ASP A 207 -2.92 -19.91 -36.75
C ASP A 207 -3.92 -20.26 -35.65
N TYR A 208 -4.28 -19.28 -34.82
CA TYR A 208 -5.25 -19.42 -33.75
C TYR A 208 -6.60 -18.79 -34.13
N ARG A 209 -6.68 -18.12 -35.30
CA ARG A 209 -7.82 -17.28 -35.66
C ARG A 209 -9.11 -18.07 -35.88
N ILE A 210 -10.13 -17.74 -35.09
CA ILE A 210 -11.48 -18.28 -35.24
C ILE A 210 -12.23 -17.43 -36.28
N LYS A 211 -12.16 -17.85 -37.55
CA LYS A 211 -12.83 -17.17 -38.66
C LYS A 211 -14.34 -17.46 -38.66
N THR A 212 -15.14 -16.40 -38.58
CA THR A 212 -16.61 -16.45 -38.47
C THR A 212 -17.32 -17.07 -39.67
N ARG A 213 -16.68 -17.10 -40.85
CA ARG A 213 -17.20 -17.69 -42.09
C ARG A 213 -16.56 -19.04 -42.46
N SER A 214 -15.76 -19.62 -41.57
CA SER A 214 -15.08 -20.89 -41.85
C SER A 214 -15.94 -22.10 -41.51
N HIS A 215 -15.63 -23.23 -42.16
CA HIS A 215 -16.26 -24.51 -41.84
C HIS A 215 -16.02 -24.88 -40.38
N LYS A 216 -17.02 -25.53 -39.75
CA LYS A 216 -16.98 -25.99 -38.35
C LYS A 216 -15.70 -26.72 -37.96
N LYS A 217 -15.15 -27.54 -38.87
CA LYS A 217 -13.90 -28.29 -38.66
C LYS A 217 -12.67 -27.38 -38.45
N VAL A 218 -12.62 -26.24 -39.17
CA VAL A 218 -11.54 -25.25 -39.03
C VAL A 218 -11.65 -24.55 -37.68
N ILE A 219 -12.87 -24.18 -37.29
CA ILE A 219 -13.15 -23.57 -35.97
C ILE A 219 -12.75 -24.55 -34.86
N ASP A 220 -13.14 -25.83 -34.97
CA ASP A 220 -12.79 -26.85 -33.98
C ASP A 220 -11.27 -27.05 -33.85
N ASN A 221 -10.54 -27.00 -34.97
CA ASN A 221 -9.08 -27.09 -34.98
C ASN A 221 -8.43 -25.88 -34.31
N ALA A 222 -8.90 -24.66 -34.61
CA ALA A 222 -8.39 -23.43 -33.98
C ALA A 222 -8.64 -23.45 -32.46
N ILE A 223 -9.85 -23.81 -32.02
CA ILE A 223 -10.18 -23.95 -30.60
C ILE A 223 -9.33 -25.04 -29.94
N ASN A 224 -9.12 -26.19 -30.60
CA ASN A 224 -8.24 -27.24 -30.10
C ASN A 224 -6.81 -26.73 -29.91
N LYS A 225 -6.27 -26.00 -30.89
CA LYS A 225 -4.92 -25.44 -30.82
C LYS A 225 -4.82 -24.47 -29.64
N ILE A 226 -5.73 -23.50 -29.53
CA ILE A 226 -5.79 -22.54 -28.41
C ILE A 226 -5.82 -23.27 -27.06
N VAL A 227 -6.75 -24.21 -26.86
CA VAL A 227 -6.93 -24.88 -25.56
C VAL A 227 -5.73 -25.75 -25.21
N THR A 228 -5.07 -26.36 -26.20
CA THR A 228 -3.89 -27.20 -25.99
C THR A 228 -2.68 -26.35 -25.63
N ASP A 229 -2.39 -25.34 -26.45
CA ASP A 229 -1.21 -24.49 -26.31
C ASP A 229 -1.29 -23.59 -25.06
N PHE A 230 -2.49 -23.18 -24.66
CA PHE A 230 -2.74 -22.35 -23.47
C PHE A 230 -3.45 -23.10 -22.34
N SER A 231 -3.19 -24.41 -22.24
CA SER A 231 -3.83 -25.31 -21.26
C SER A 231 -3.61 -24.94 -19.79
N LYS A 232 -2.59 -24.12 -19.49
CA LYS A 232 -2.26 -23.69 -18.12
C LYS A 232 -2.87 -22.33 -17.75
N SER A 233 -3.69 -21.73 -18.62
CA SER A 233 -4.35 -20.45 -18.30
C SER A 233 -5.32 -20.60 -17.14
N ILE A 234 -5.50 -19.55 -16.35
CA ILE A 234 -6.47 -19.57 -15.23
C ILE A 234 -7.89 -19.56 -15.78
N PHE A 235 -8.15 -18.71 -16.75
CA PHE A 235 -9.41 -18.66 -17.49
C PHE A 235 -9.22 -18.00 -18.87
N TYR A 236 -10.29 -18.03 -19.66
CA TYR A 236 -10.35 -17.48 -21.01
C TYR A 236 -11.35 -16.32 -21.01
N LEU A 237 -10.93 -15.20 -21.55
CA LEU A 237 -11.69 -13.98 -21.72
C LEU A 237 -12.13 -13.82 -23.17
N ILE A 238 -13.35 -13.33 -23.37
CA ILE A 238 -13.84 -12.89 -24.68
C ILE A 238 -14.10 -11.38 -24.63
N ASP A 239 -13.55 -10.66 -25.61
CA ASP A 239 -13.91 -9.27 -25.82
C ASP A 239 -15.31 -9.18 -26.44
N VAL A 240 -16.22 -8.53 -25.73
CA VAL A 240 -17.62 -8.33 -26.17
C VAL A 240 -17.72 -7.39 -27.37
N LYS A 241 -16.70 -6.55 -27.62
CA LYS A 241 -16.61 -5.68 -28.80
C LYS A 241 -16.06 -6.41 -30.03
N SER A 242 -15.46 -7.59 -29.87
CA SER A 242 -14.85 -8.35 -30.96
C SER A 242 -15.85 -8.79 -32.03
N LYS A 243 -15.38 -8.96 -33.27
CA LYS A 243 -16.15 -9.54 -34.37
C LYS A 243 -16.55 -10.99 -34.07
N LEU A 244 -15.73 -11.72 -33.31
CA LEU A 244 -16.02 -13.09 -32.93
C LEU A 244 -17.26 -13.16 -32.03
N TYR A 245 -17.30 -12.36 -30.96
CA TYR A 245 -18.43 -12.34 -30.01
C TYR A 245 -19.74 -11.93 -30.70
N ASN A 246 -19.68 -10.92 -31.57
CA ASN A 246 -20.85 -10.41 -32.28
C ASN A 246 -21.25 -11.27 -33.51
N SER A 247 -20.62 -12.42 -33.73
CA SER A 247 -20.90 -13.28 -34.87
C SER A 247 -21.98 -14.34 -34.59
N PRO A 248 -22.71 -14.80 -35.62
CA PRO A 248 -23.65 -15.93 -35.48
C PRO A 248 -22.99 -17.25 -35.05
N VAL A 249 -21.67 -17.36 -35.22
CA VAL A 249 -20.87 -18.54 -34.87
C VAL A 249 -20.48 -18.56 -33.39
N TYR A 250 -20.63 -17.45 -32.65
CA TYR A 250 -20.18 -17.35 -31.26
C TYR A 250 -20.78 -18.43 -30.35
N ASN A 251 -22.09 -18.69 -30.44
CA ASN A 251 -22.75 -19.73 -29.64
C ASN A 251 -22.12 -21.12 -29.86
N TYR A 252 -21.72 -21.42 -31.10
CA TYR A 252 -21.01 -22.65 -31.42
C TYR A 252 -19.61 -22.66 -30.81
N VAL A 253 -18.89 -21.54 -30.87
CA VAL A 253 -17.55 -21.39 -30.27
C VAL A 253 -17.60 -21.57 -28.76
N GLU A 254 -18.54 -20.91 -28.08
CA GLU A 254 -18.76 -21.03 -26.64
C GLU A 254 -19.05 -22.48 -26.24
N GLU A 255 -19.95 -23.16 -26.96
CA GLU A 255 -20.26 -24.58 -26.71
C GLU A 255 -19.02 -25.46 -26.87
N ARG A 256 -18.16 -25.15 -27.85
CA ARG A 256 -16.93 -25.91 -28.11
C ARG A 256 -15.85 -25.69 -27.05
N PHE A 257 -15.69 -24.48 -26.53
CA PHE A 257 -14.84 -24.25 -25.35
C PHE A 257 -15.40 -25.00 -24.13
N LYS A 258 -16.72 -24.91 -23.90
CA LYS A 258 -17.38 -25.58 -22.78
C LYS A 258 -17.24 -27.11 -22.82
N LYS A 259 -17.34 -27.73 -24.00
CA LYS A 259 -17.10 -29.18 -24.20
C LYS A 259 -15.69 -29.62 -23.81
N ARG A 260 -14.73 -28.69 -23.75
CA ARG A 260 -13.34 -28.94 -23.36
C ARG A 260 -13.05 -28.52 -21.91
N GLY A 261 -14.10 -28.26 -21.13
CA GLY A 261 -13.98 -27.84 -19.73
C GLY A 261 -13.61 -26.37 -19.54
N VAL A 262 -13.59 -25.57 -20.62
CA VAL A 262 -13.24 -24.15 -20.57
C VAL A 262 -14.49 -23.30 -20.55
N LYS A 263 -14.67 -22.49 -19.51
CA LYS A 263 -15.71 -21.46 -19.47
C LYS A 263 -15.14 -20.13 -19.93
N LEU A 264 -15.71 -19.56 -21.00
CA LEU A 264 -15.41 -18.20 -21.43
C LEU A 264 -16.07 -17.21 -20.46
N LYS A 265 -15.28 -16.29 -19.90
CA LYS A 265 -15.77 -15.13 -19.12
C LYS A 265 -15.72 -13.89 -20.02
N ARG A 266 -16.59 -12.91 -19.82
CA ARG A 266 -16.55 -11.67 -20.61
C ARG A 266 -15.60 -10.69 -19.97
N ILE A 267 -14.88 -9.91 -20.78
CA ILE A 267 -14.05 -8.80 -20.27
C ILE A 267 -14.87 -7.83 -19.40
N SER A 268 -16.13 -7.58 -19.78
CA SER A 268 -17.06 -6.74 -19.03
C SER A 268 -17.45 -7.26 -17.64
N ASP A 269 -17.16 -8.54 -17.33
CA ASP A 269 -17.41 -9.10 -16.00
C ASP A 269 -16.35 -8.64 -14.97
N PHE A 270 -15.31 -7.91 -15.42
CA PHE A 270 -14.17 -7.44 -14.62
C PHE A 270 -14.13 -5.91 -14.53
N ILE A 271 -13.40 -5.40 -13.54
CA ILE A 271 -13.24 -3.96 -13.37
C ILE A 271 -12.15 -3.47 -14.32
N LEU A 272 -12.56 -2.91 -15.45
CA LEU A 272 -11.62 -2.28 -16.38
C LEU A 272 -11.07 -0.98 -15.76
N LEU A 273 -9.75 -0.79 -15.78
CA LEU A 273 -9.04 0.42 -15.37
C LEU A 273 -8.26 0.95 -16.57
N ASP A 274 -9.01 1.57 -17.48
CA ASP A 274 -8.53 2.00 -18.81
C ASP A 274 -9.00 3.41 -19.14
N ASP A 275 -8.79 4.31 -18.19
CA ASP A 275 -9.23 5.70 -18.30
C ASP A 275 -7.99 6.57 -18.63
N GLU A 276 -8.08 7.36 -19.72
CA GLU A 276 -7.00 8.27 -20.14
C GLU A 276 -6.76 9.39 -19.10
N ASP A 277 -7.82 9.80 -18.40
CA ASP A 277 -7.72 10.78 -17.32
C ASP A 277 -7.22 10.11 -16.03
N LYS A 278 -6.06 10.57 -15.55
CA LYS A 278 -5.40 10.03 -14.35
C LYS A 278 -6.25 10.16 -13.09
N ASN A 279 -7.03 11.24 -12.95
CA ASN A 279 -7.85 11.47 -11.75
C ASN A 279 -9.07 10.56 -11.75
N GLU A 280 -9.70 10.35 -12.92
CA GLU A 280 -10.79 9.39 -13.08
C GLU A 280 -10.31 7.96 -12.80
N LEU A 281 -9.18 7.55 -13.37
CA LEU A 281 -8.54 6.27 -13.11
C LEU A 281 -8.31 6.03 -11.61
N LEU A 282 -7.71 7.00 -10.92
CA LEU A 282 -7.46 6.93 -9.48
C LEU A 282 -8.75 6.88 -8.67
N SER A 283 -9.75 7.68 -9.03
CA SER A 283 -11.04 7.73 -8.34
C SER A 283 -11.79 6.41 -8.50
N ARG A 284 -11.76 5.83 -9.69
CA ARG A 284 -12.35 4.53 -9.99
C ARG A 284 -11.66 3.42 -9.23
N PHE A 285 -10.33 3.39 -9.22
CA PHE A 285 -9.57 2.41 -8.45
C PHE A 285 -9.91 2.47 -6.95
N LYS A 286 -9.91 3.67 -6.36
CA LYS A 286 -10.28 3.89 -4.95
C LYS A 286 -11.70 3.42 -4.64
N TYR A 287 -12.66 3.80 -5.49
CA TYR A 287 -14.06 3.41 -5.34
C TYR A 287 -14.21 1.90 -5.23
N TYR A 288 -13.60 1.14 -6.14
CA TYR A 288 -13.72 -0.32 -6.12
C TYR A 288 -12.92 -0.99 -5.00
N CYS A 289 -11.81 -0.39 -4.56
CA CYS A 289 -11.09 -0.85 -3.38
C CYS A 289 -11.97 -0.72 -2.12
N GLU A 290 -12.62 0.43 -1.94
CA GLU A 290 -13.42 0.72 -0.74
C GLU A 290 -14.84 0.13 -0.80
N ASP A 291 -15.29 -0.30 -1.97
CA ASP A 291 -16.59 -0.93 -2.17
C ASP A 291 -16.68 -2.26 -1.43
N LYS A 292 -17.41 -2.23 -0.30
CA LYS A 292 -17.72 -3.41 0.52
C LYS A 292 -18.91 -4.21 -0.02
N SER A 293 -19.56 -3.76 -1.10
CA SER A 293 -20.66 -4.49 -1.72
C SER A 293 -20.14 -5.59 -2.66
N GLY A 294 -20.96 -6.64 -2.85
CA GLY A 294 -20.65 -7.73 -3.78
C GLY A 294 -19.50 -8.64 -3.34
N ALA A 295 -18.71 -9.09 -4.30
CA ALA A 295 -17.58 -9.99 -4.05
C ALA A 295 -16.42 -9.24 -3.37
N ARG A 296 -15.84 -9.84 -2.32
CA ARG A 296 -14.65 -9.32 -1.63
C ARG A 296 -13.40 -9.30 -2.50
N THR A 297 -13.34 -10.16 -3.52
CA THR A 297 -12.24 -10.16 -4.49
C THR A 297 -12.61 -9.27 -5.66
N LYS A 298 -11.87 -8.17 -5.82
CA LYS A 298 -11.99 -7.22 -6.92
C LYS A 298 -10.91 -7.56 -7.94
N ILE A 299 -11.32 -7.95 -9.15
CA ILE A 299 -10.39 -8.31 -10.22
C ILE A 299 -10.36 -7.16 -11.22
N PHE A 300 -9.20 -6.54 -11.35
CA PHE A 300 -8.95 -5.40 -12.23
C PHE A 300 -8.28 -5.86 -13.52
N LEU A 301 -8.80 -5.39 -14.65
CA LEU A 301 -8.11 -5.42 -15.94
C LEU A 301 -7.42 -4.08 -16.13
N ILE A 302 -6.11 -4.07 -16.32
CA ILE A 302 -5.33 -2.83 -16.40
C ILE A 302 -4.19 -2.95 -17.42
N THR A 303 -3.82 -1.85 -18.07
CA THR A 303 -2.58 -1.74 -18.82
C THR A 303 -1.41 -1.49 -17.87
N SER A 304 -0.17 -1.68 -18.34
CA SER A 304 0.99 -1.40 -17.49
C SER A 304 1.14 0.10 -17.17
N ASP A 305 0.95 0.98 -18.16
CA ASP A 305 0.93 2.44 -17.98
C ASP A 305 -0.04 2.89 -16.87
N ASN A 306 -1.29 2.41 -16.90
CA ASN A 306 -2.29 2.76 -15.90
C ASN A 306 -1.95 2.19 -14.52
N PHE A 307 -1.30 1.03 -14.46
CA PHE A 307 -0.84 0.47 -13.20
C PHE A 307 0.19 1.37 -12.52
N TRP A 308 1.13 1.95 -13.29
CA TRP A 308 2.11 2.88 -12.76
C TRP A 308 1.48 4.15 -12.21
N VAL A 309 0.39 4.64 -12.83
CA VAL A 309 -0.39 5.77 -12.31
C VAL A 309 -1.01 5.46 -10.95
N ILE A 310 -1.63 4.27 -10.79
CA ILE A 310 -2.27 3.89 -9.52
C ILE A 310 -1.30 3.35 -8.48
N LYS A 311 -0.03 3.11 -8.83
CA LYS A 311 0.95 2.39 -7.99
C LYS A 311 1.06 2.92 -6.57
N SER A 312 1.13 4.25 -6.43
CA SER A 312 1.22 4.92 -5.12
C SER A 312 -0.02 4.63 -4.27
N GLU A 313 -1.20 4.69 -4.87
CA GLU A 313 -2.45 4.42 -4.15
C GLU A 313 -2.62 2.94 -3.83
N PHE A 314 -2.22 2.07 -4.75
CA PHE A 314 -2.16 0.62 -4.54
C PHE A 314 -1.26 0.26 -3.34
N ASP A 315 -0.10 0.90 -3.20
CA ASP A 315 0.78 0.68 -2.04
C ASP A 315 0.12 1.11 -0.72
N LYS A 316 -0.67 2.20 -0.73
CA LYS A 316 -1.44 2.63 0.45
C LYS A 316 -2.49 1.59 0.84
N TYR A 317 -3.24 1.05 -0.12
CA TYR A 317 -4.20 -0.01 0.18
C TYR A 317 -3.51 -1.28 0.70
N ARG A 318 -2.38 -1.68 0.12
CA ARG A 318 -1.58 -2.80 0.65
C ARG A 318 -1.14 -2.54 2.09
N LYS A 319 -0.67 -1.33 2.40
CA LYS A 319 -0.31 -0.92 3.76
C LYS A 319 -1.49 -1.03 4.74
N LYS A 320 -2.70 -0.64 4.30
CA LYS A 320 -3.97 -0.79 5.04
C LYS A 320 -4.44 -2.24 5.22
N GLY A 321 -3.77 -3.22 4.61
CA GLY A 321 -4.06 -4.66 4.79
C GLY A 321 -4.86 -5.30 3.68
N TYR A 322 -5.02 -4.62 2.54
CA TYR A 322 -5.60 -5.23 1.35
C TYR A 322 -4.68 -6.32 0.81
N ARG A 323 -5.24 -7.51 0.58
CA ARG A 323 -4.45 -8.68 0.16
C ARG A 323 -4.41 -8.77 -1.35
N ILE A 324 -3.22 -9.03 -1.89
CA ILE A 324 -3.05 -9.28 -3.31
C ILE A 324 -3.19 -10.78 -3.54
N VAL A 325 -4.15 -11.16 -4.38
CA VAL A 325 -4.48 -12.56 -4.64
C VAL A 325 -4.47 -12.86 -6.14
N PRO A 326 -4.27 -14.13 -6.54
CA PRO A 326 -4.44 -14.53 -7.93
C PRO A 326 -5.85 -14.25 -8.44
N ALA A 327 -5.99 -13.91 -9.72
CA ALA A 327 -7.28 -13.71 -10.38
C ALA A 327 -7.93 -15.07 -10.66
N ILE A 328 -8.85 -15.55 -9.81
CA ILE A 328 -9.52 -16.87 -9.94
C ILE A 328 -10.99 -16.70 -10.30
#